data_AF-A0A918HEI5-F1
#
_entry.id   AF-A0A918HEI5-F1
#
_cell.length_a   1.000
_cell.length_b   1.000
_cell.length_c   1.000
_cell.angle_alpha   90.00
_cell.angle_beta   90.00
_cell.angle_gamma   90.00
#
_symmetry.space_group_name_H-M   'P 1'
#
loop_
_entity.id
_entity.type
_entity.pdbx_description
1 polymer ?
#
loop_
_entity_poly.entity_id
_entity_poly.type
_entity_poly.pdbx_seq_one_letter_code
_entity_poly.pdbx_strand_id
1 'polypeptide(L)'
;MDAVWPALATPEGIGAWWTGVDLLEPRLGGAVALRGAGNGQVTAWDVDRVAEYSVEGGRIRFHLERDGDEGTVLRFTHEFQEGAGDGASEPAWRARFERLIENLGGGGR
;
A
#
# COMPACT_ATOMS: atom_id res chain seq x y z
N MET A 1 14.32 -1.11 -5.72
CA MET A 1 13.35 -1.62 -4.70
C MET A 1 13.37 -0.79 -3.43
N ASP A 2 14.56 -0.49 -2.89
CA ASP A 2 14.77 0.22 -1.61
C ASP A 2 14.00 1.55 -1.45
N ALA A 3 13.74 2.27 -2.55
CA ALA A 3 12.96 3.52 -2.49
C ALA A 3 11.43 3.30 -2.43
N VAL A 4 10.94 2.18 -2.97
CA VAL A 4 9.49 1.90 -3.09
C VAL A 4 8.94 1.26 -1.82
N TRP A 5 9.72 0.37 -1.18
CA TRP A 5 9.26 -0.33 0.01
C TRP A 5 8.84 0.60 1.15
N PRO A 6 9.61 1.63 1.54
CA PRO A 6 9.19 2.58 2.56
C PRO A 6 7.86 3.26 2.23
N ALA A 7 7.58 3.56 0.96
CA ALA A 7 6.32 4.18 0.54
C ALA A 7 5.08 3.27 0.76
N LEU A 8 5.28 1.96 0.94
CA LEU A 8 4.23 0.96 1.14
C LEU A 8 4.21 0.37 2.55
N ALA A 9 5.32 0.51 3.29
CA ALA A 9 5.57 -0.20 4.54
C ALA A 9 5.77 0.71 5.76
N THR A 10 5.62 2.02 5.60
CA THR A 10 5.65 2.99 6.71
C THR A 10 4.37 3.83 6.76
N PRO A 11 3.96 4.31 7.95
CA PRO A 11 2.82 5.22 8.08
C PRO A 11 2.97 6.48 7.21
N GLU A 12 4.16 7.09 7.21
CA GLU A 12 4.45 8.31 6.46
C GLU A 12 4.43 8.04 4.95
N GLY A 13 4.99 6.92 4.54
CA GLY A 13 5.03 6.49 3.14
C GLY A 13 3.63 6.29 2.57
N ILE A 14 2.80 5.50 3.25
CA ILE A 14 1.41 5.25 2.84
C ILE A 14 0.60 6.56 2.85
N GLY A 15 0.79 7.37 3.89
CA GLY A 15 0.14 8.67 4.07
C GLY A 15 0.38 9.67 2.94
N ALA A 16 1.53 9.58 2.27
CA ALA A 16 1.92 10.52 1.23
C ALA A 16 1.15 10.35 -0.10
N TRP A 17 0.52 9.21 -0.37
CA TRP A 17 -0.12 8.94 -1.68
C TRP A 17 -1.51 8.30 -1.59
N TRP A 18 -1.79 7.50 -0.55
CA TRP A 18 -3.03 6.75 -0.41
C TRP A 18 -3.96 7.33 0.66
N THR A 19 -3.65 7.12 1.93
CA THR A 19 -4.51 7.51 3.06
C THR A 19 -3.73 7.63 4.37
N GLY A 20 -4.27 8.37 5.33
CA GLY A 20 -3.67 8.49 6.65
C GLY A 20 -3.62 7.15 7.39
N VAL A 21 -2.50 6.89 8.06
CA VAL A 21 -2.25 5.69 8.85
C VAL A 21 -2.22 6.07 10.32
N ASP A 22 -3.20 5.56 11.08
CA ASP A 22 -3.27 5.79 12.52
C ASP A 22 -2.45 4.74 13.29
N LEU A 23 -2.31 3.53 12.74
CA LEU A 23 -1.47 2.46 13.28
C LEU A 23 -0.97 1.55 12.15
N LEU A 24 0.30 1.16 12.22
CA LEU A 24 0.87 0.09 11.40
C LEU A 24 1.94 -0.63 12.22
N GLU A 25 1.71 -1.91 12.50
CA GLU A 25 2.73 -2.79 13.08
C GLU A 25 3.36 -3.61 11.95
N PRO A 26 4.62 -3.33 11.52
CA PRO A 26 5.23 -3.89 10.32
C PRO A 26 5.74 -5.32 10.53
N ARG A 27 4.81 -6.24 10.79
CA ARG A 27 5.06 -7.67 11.01
C ARG A 27 3.80 -8.46 10.73
N LEU A 28 3.95 -9.74 10.37
CA LEU A 28 2.82 -10.66 10.24
C LEU A 28 1.99 -10.70 11.54
N GLY A 29 0.67 -10.57 11.41
CA GLY A 29 -0.27 -10.47 12.55
C GLY A 29 -0.23 -9.14 13.30
N GLY A 30 0.52 -8.15 12.78
CA GLY A 30 0.54 -6.79 13.32
C GLY A 30 -0.77 -6.06 13.06
N ALA A 31 -1.21 -5.22 13.99
CA ALA A 31 -2.40 -4.39 13.81
C ALA A 31 -2.18 -3.30 12.75
N VAL A 32 -3.25 -2.96 12.02
CA VAL A 32 -3.26 -1.83 11.10
C VAL A 32 -4.56 -1.03 11.26
N ALA A 33 -4.46 0.30 11.25
CA ALA A 33 -5.59 1.22 11.24
C ALA A 33 -5.38 2.25 10.13
N LEU A 34 -6.18 2.12 9.07
CA LEU A 34 -6.10 2.96 7.88
C LEU A 34 -7.36 3.79 7.74
N ARG A 35 -7.21 5.10 7.59
CA ARG A 35 -8.37 6.00 7.44
C ARG A 35 -9.11 5.68 6.14
N GLY A 36 -10.43 5.54 6.23
CA GLY A 36 -11.29 5.17 5.09
C GLY A 36 -11.35 3.67 4.78
N ALA A 37 -10.27 2.92 5.00
CA ALA A 37 -10.23 1.46 4.79
C ALA A 37 -10.61 0.66 6.05
N GLY A 38 -10.45 1.24 7.23
CA GLY A 38 -10.83 0.66 8.52
C GLY A 38 -9.66 0.00 9.26
N ASN A 39 -10.00 -0.70 10.33
CA ASN A 39 -9.04 -1.43 11.16
C ASN A 39 -8.85 -2.85 10.63
N GLY A 40 -7.73 -3.45 11.00
CA GLY A 40 -7.47 -4.86 10.75
C GLY A 40 -6.06 -5.27 11.12
N GLN A 41 -5.45 -6.11 10.29
CA GLN A 41 -4.14 -6.69 10.55
C GLN A 41 -3.34 -6.96 9.28
N VAL A 42 -2.03 -7.04 9.43
CA VAL A 42 -1.08 -7.46 8.42
C VAL A 42 -1.15 -8.97 8.25
N THR A 43 -1.53 -9.44 7.06
CA THR A 43 -1.68 -10.87 6.73
C THR A 43 -0.50 -11.43 5.96
N ALA A 44 0.35 -10.56 5.38
CA ALA A 44 1.65 -10.93 4.84
C ALA A 44 2.62 -9.76 4.98
N TRP A 45 3.87 -10.07 5.36
CA TRP A 45 4.95 -9.11 5.48
C TRP A 45 6.28 -9.75 5.08
N ASP A 46 6.70 -9.49 3.86
CA ASP A 46 8.01 -9.87 3.33
C ASP A 46 8.78 -8.60 3.00
N VAL A 47 9.87 -8.36 3.71
CA VAL A 47 10.60 -7.09 3.62
C VAL A 47 11.08 -6.88 2.18
N ASP A 48 10.85 -5.66 1.70
CA ASP A 48 11.06 -5.21 0.33
C ASP A 48 10.19 -5.88 -0.74
N ARG A 49 9.37 -6.89 -0.40
CA ARG A 49 8.64 -7.70 -1.40
C ARG A 49 7.14 -7.63 -1.25
N VAL A 50 6.57 -7.88 -0.06
CA VAL A 50 5.13 -8.04 0.11
C VAL A 50 4.65 -7.32 1.36
N ALA A 51 3.65 -6.45 1.17
CA ALA A 51 2.83 -5.93 2.26
C ALA A 51 1.36 -6.25 1.96
N GLU A 52 0.72 -7.02 2.85
CA GLU A 52 -0.69 -7.37 2.73
C GLU A 52 -1.45 -7.04 4.01
N TYR A 53 -2.61 -6.43 3.83
CA TYR A 53 -3.49 -5.96 4.89
C TYR A 53 -4.88 -6.57 4.72
N SER A 54 -5.40 -7.22 5.75
CA SER A 54 -6.84 -7.40 5.90
C SER A 54 -7.40 -6.20 6.65
N VAL A 55 -8.46 -5.59 6.13
CA VAL A 55 -9.18 -4.47 6.73
C VAL A 55 -10.67 -4.77 6.71
N GLU A 56 -11.48 -4.03 7.47
CA GLU A 56 -12.94 -4.18 7.49
C GLU A 56 -13.56 -4.16 6.07
N GLY A 57 -12.99 -3.39 5.14
CA GLY A 57 -13.45 -3.31 3.74
C GLY A 57 -13.01 -4.47 2.82
N GLY A 58 -12.10 -5.36 3.27
CA GLY A 58 -11.59 -6.47 2.47
C GLY A 58 -10.09 -6.73 2.63
N ARG A 59 -9.39 -6.99 1.52
CA ARG A 59 -7.95 -7.29 1.50
C ARG A 59 -7.23 -6.43 0.48
N ILE A 60 -6.10 -5.88 0.90
CA ILE A 60 -5.22 -5.07 0.07
C ILE A 60 -3.83 -5.70 0.07
N ARG A 61 -3.28 -5.94 -1.11
CA ARG A 61 -1.97 -6.55 -1.29
C ARG A 61 -1.11 -5.71 -2.23
N PHE A 62 0.10 -5.43 -1.78
CA PHE A 62 1.17 -4.86 -2.57
C PHE A 62 2.28 -5.91 -2.72
N HIS A 63 2.65 -6.22 -3.95
CA HIS A 63 3.77 -7.12 -4.26
C HIS A 63 4.75 -6.42 -5.18
N LEU A 64 5.98 -6.25 -4.69
CA LEU A 64 7.09 -5.67 -5.43
C LEU A 64 7.90 -6.78 -6.08
N GLU A 65 8.12 -6.62 -7.37
CA GLU A 65 9.00 -7.46 -8.17
C GLU A 65 10.09 -6.59 -8.78
N ARG A 66 11.30 -7.15 -8.90
CA ARG A 66 12.38 -6.48 -9.65
C ARG A 66 12.05 -6.50 -11.13
N ASP A 67 12.33 -5.39 -11.80
CA ASP A 67 12.22 -5.27 -13.25
C ASP A 67 13.56 -4.78 -13.82
N GLY A 68 14.39 -5.73 -14.25
CA GLY A 68 15.78 -5.47 -14.58
C GLY A 68 16.60 -5.01 -13.37
N ASP A 69 17.64 -4.22 -13.65
CA ASP A 69 18.60 -3.78 -12.62
C ASP A 69 18.14 -2.53 -11.86
N GLU A 70 17.32 -1.68 -12.49
CA GLU A 70 16.91 -0.37 -11.94
C GLU A 70 15.40 -0.24 -11.70
N GLY A 71 14.59 -1.11 -12.31
CA GLY A 71 13.13 -1.04 -12.26
C GLY A 71 12.53 -1.79 -11.07
N THR A 72 11.30 -1.41 -10.72
CA THR A 72 10.48 -2.12 -9.74
C THR A 72 9.04 -2.12 -10.24
N VAL A 73 8.46 -3.32 -10.36
CA VAL A 73 7.05 -3.52 -10.70
C VAL A 73 6.27 -3.66 -9.41
N LEU A 74 5.27 -2.80 -9.22
CA LEU A 74 4.28 -2.93 -8.15
C LEU A 74 3.03 -3.61 -8.69
N ARG A 75 2.78 -4.85 -8.24
CA ARG A 75 1.49 -5.52 -8.43
C ARG A 75 0.58 -5.21 -7.26
N PHE A 76 -0.56 -4.60 -7.58
CA PHE A 76 -1.60 -4.27 -6.62
C PHE A 76 -2.78 -5.21 -6.75
N THR A 77 -3.34 -5.65 -5.62
CA THR A 77 -4.60 -6.39 -5.58
C THR A 77 -5.47 -5.83 -4.47
N HIS A 78 -6.70 -5.47 -4.82
CA HIS A 78 -7.73 -5.03 -3.89
C HIS A 78 -8.94 -5.92 -4.04
N GLU A 79 -9.23 -6.70 -3.01
CA GLU A 79 -10.47 -7.43 -2.88
C GLU A 79 -11.35 -6.68 -1.89
N PHE A 80 -12.56 -6.34 -2.29
CA PHE A 80 -13.51 -5.64 -1.44
C PHE A 80 -14.87 -6.32 -1.49
N GLN A 81 -15.69 -6.05 -0.49
CA GLN A 81 -17.11 -6.42 -0.52
C GLN A 81 -17.92 -5.20 -0.93
N GLU A 82 -18.89 -5.38 -1.82
CA GLU A 82 -19.79 -4.30 -2.19
C GLU A 82 -20.51 -3.76 -0.95
N GLY A 83 -20.40 -2.44 -0.71
CA GLY A 83 -20.99 -1.77 0.46
C GLY A 83 -20.13 -1.73 1.72
N ALA A 84 -18.91 -2.29 1.72
CA ALA A 84 -17.97 -2.23 2.84
C ALA A 84 -16.74 -1.34 2.53
N GLY A 85 -16.49 -0.30 3.35
CA GLY A 85 -15.22 0.45 3.37
C GLY A 85 -14.77 1.12 2.05
N ASP A 86 -13.46 1.36 1.89
CA ASP A 86 -12.79 2.08 0.78
C ASP A 86 -12.92 1.38 -0.59
N GLY A 87 -14.14 1.04 -1.01
CA GLY A 87 -14.55 0.54 -2.33
C GLY A 87 -14.26 1.52 -3.48
N ALA A 88 -13.12 2.20 -3.40
CA ALA A 88 -12.51 3.02 -4.42
C ALA A 88 -12.49 2.25 -5.73
N SER A 89 -13.11 2.86 -6.73
CA SER A 89 -13.14 2.37 -8.09
C SER A 89 -11.73 2.35 -8.70
N GLU A 90 -11.54 1.60 -9.78
CA GLU A 90 -10.25 1.54 -10.50
C GLU A 90 -9.68 2.95 -10.80
N PRO A 91 -10.47 3.96 -11.25
CA PRO A 91 -9.96 5.32 -11.46
C PRO A 91 -9.42 5.99 -10.19
N ALA A 92 -10.03 5.76 -9.03
CA ALA A 92 -9.57 6.33 -7.77
C ALA A 92 -8.22 5.72 -7.35
N TRP A 93 -8.05 4.41 -7.56
CA TRP A 93 -6.76 3.74 -7.36
C TRP A 93 -5.69 4.21 -8.34
N ARG A 94 -6.04 4.40 -9.61
CA ARG A 94 -5.13 4.96 -10.62
C ARG A 94 -4.57 6.32 -10.19
N ALA A 95 -5.44 7.25 -9.78
CA ALA A 95 -5.03 8.57 -9.32
C ALA A 95 -4.11 8.51 -8.08
N ARG A 96 -4.33 7.53 -7.19
CA ARG A 96 -3.43 7.29 -6.04
C ARG A 96 -2.05 6.82 -6.51
N PHE A 97 -1.97 5.88 -7.45
CA PHE A 97 -0.70 5.40 -7.98
C PHE A 97 0.07 6.47 -8.77
N GLU A 98 -0.62 7.38 -9.45
CA GLU A 98 0.02 8.54 -10.09
C GLU A 98 0.76 9.40 -9.04
N ARG A 99 0.14 9.68 -7.89
CA ARG A 99 0.80 10.38 -6.78
C ARG A 99 1.98 9.60 -6.19
N LEU A 100 1.88 8.27 -6.12
CA LEU A 100 3.00 7.43 -5.68
C LEU A 100 4.20 7.58 -6.63
N ILE A 101 3.96 7.55 -7.94
CA ILE A 101 5.01 7.73 -8.96
C ILE A 101 5.63 9.13 -8.84
N GLU A 102 4.82 10.18 -8.65
CA GLU A 102 5.31 11.54 -8.44
C GLU A 102 6.20 11.65 -7.18
N ASN A 103 5.78 11.05 -6.06
CA ASN A 103 6.55 11.04 -4.82
C ASN A 103 7.88 10.31 -4.95
N LEU A 104 7.92 9.23 -5.74
CA LEU A 104 9.13 8.43 -5.99
C LEU A 104 10.06 9.08 -7.03
N GLY A 105 9.50 9.72 -8.06
CA GLY A 105 10.24 10.41 -9.12
C GLY A 105 10.72 11.82 -8.76
N GLY A 106 10.12 12.43 -7.73
CA GLY A 106 10.43 13.78 -7.25
C GLY A 106 11.77 13.91 -6.50
N GLY A 107 12.47 12.81 -6.23
CA GLY A 107 13.80 12.80 -5.59
C GLY A 107 14.97 13.14 -6.52
N GLY A 108 14.72 13.33 -7.83
CA GLY A 108 15.70 13.76 -8.81
C GLY A 108 15.43 15.18 -9.28
N ARG A 109 15.95 16.19 -8.56
CA ARG A 109 16.14 17.54 -9.09
C ARG A 109 17.48 18.09 -8.68
#